data_AF-A0A7Y4SYH8-F1
#
_entry.id   AF-A0A7Y4SYH8-F1
#
_cell.length_a   1.000
_cell.length_b   1.000
_cell.length_c   1.000
_cell.angle_alpha   90.00
_cell.angle_beta   90.00
_cell.angle_gamma   90.00
#
_symmetry.space_group_name_H-M   'P 1'
#
loop_
_entity.id
_entity.type
_entity.pdbx_description
1 polymer ?
#
loop_
_entity_poly.entity_id
_entity_poly.type
_entity_poly.pdbx_seq_one_letter_code
_entity_poly.pdbx_strand_id
1 'polypeptide(L)'
;MSDPVLAQNVLVRLDRLERENRRLRLAACASGFFLFAWTACSLVPRVPNTLAAERIVLLAPDGSEKATLELDSKGNPMLSLRNGQSSALLTTNGPSLLLRGQDGKTGAFMGIDSRNTSRMELTSHRLLDGVRLSAHEDGSSGVYVLDVNGRERGALEAFGSGGAGLNFRDGQGRVRGQIGIDPANLPNLILLDPNGARRLGMLLQAEGEPLLELADERGQPRARLATLFDGSPQLEFRREDGGVLAQVP
;
A
#
# COMPACT_ATOMS: atom_id res chain seq x y z
N MET A 1 33.75 93.10 40.51
CA MET A 1 32.36 93.07 41.01
C MET A 1 31.67 91.91 40.34
N SER A 2 31.59 90.77 41.02
CA SER A 2 30.81 89.60 40.60
C SER A 2 29.35 89.84 40.94
N ASP A 3 28.48 89.79 39.94
CA ASP A 3 27.07 90.18 40.01
C ASP A 3 26.24 89.16 40.83
N PRO A 4 25.73 89.53 42.03
CA PRO A 4 25.04 88.59 42.92
C PRO A 4 23.75 88.01 42.33
N VAL A 5 23.16 88.70 41.33
CA VAL A 5 21.98 88.21 40.60
C VAL A 5 22.33 87.00 39.71
N LEU A 6 23.55 86.97 39.17
CA LEU A 6 24.02 85.85 38.35
C LEU A 6 24.22 84.59 39.20
N ALA A 7 24.80 84.74 40.41
CA ALA A 7 25.02 83.63 41.33
C ALA A 7 23.71 82.99 41.81
N GLN A 8 22.69 83.79 42.11
CA GLN A 8 21.38 83.30 42.55
C GLN A 8 20.61 82.59 41.42
N ASN A 9 20.71 83.08 40.19
CA ASN A 9 20.14 82.41 39.03
C ASN A 9 20.82 81.07 38.70
N VAL A 10 22.14 80.97 38.92
CA VAL A 10 22.89 79.73 38.76
C VAL A 10 22.48 78.69 39.81
N LEU A 11 22.30 79.10 41.08
CA LEU A 11 21.86 78.20 42.15
C LEU A 11 20.43 77.66 41.93
N VAL A 12 19.51 78.52 41.48
CA VAL A 12 18.14 78.08 41.16
C VAL A 12 18.12 77.11 39.98
N ARG A 13 18.96 77.35 38.95
CA ARG A 13 19.11 76.41 37.83
C ARG A 13 19.74 75.09 38.26
N LEU A 14 20.70 75.10 39.18
CA LEU A 14 21.32 73.89 39.73
C LEU A 14 20.32 73.03 40.51
N ASP A 15 19.53 73.62 41.42
CA ASP A 15 18.51 72.89 42.18
C ASP A 15 17.42 72.30 41.25
N ARG A 16 17.04 73.05 40.20
CA ARG A 16 16.12 72.55 39.17
C ARG A 16 16.71 71.35 38.41
N LEU A 17 17.97 71.45 37.97
CA LEU A 17 18.67 70.38 37.27
C LEU A 17 18.84 69.14 38.14
N GLU A 18 19.11 69.30 39.44
CA GLU A 18 19.27 68.19 40.37
C GLU A 18 17.96 67.40 40.55
N ARG A 19 16.82 68.10 40.66
CA ARG A 19 15.49 67.47 40.75
C ARG A 19 15.09 66.76 39.46
N GLU A 20 15.35 67.37 38.30
CA GLU A 20 15.08 66.76 36.99
C GLU A 20 15.97 65.52 36.76
N ASN A 21 17.25 65.57 37.13
CA ASN A 21 18.17 64.44 37.02
C ASN A 21 17.77 63.30 37.96
N ARG A 22 17.32 63.60 39.19
CA ARG A 22 16.81 62.58 40.12
C ARG A 22 15.55 61.89 39.58
N ARG A 23 14.63 62.63 38.95
CA ARG A 23 13.44 62.06 38.31
C ARG A 23 13.79 61.19 37.10
N LEU A 24 14.74 61.62 36.26
CA LEU A 24 15.20 60.84 35.10
C LEU A 24 15.89 59.55 35.53
N ARG A 25 16.72 59.58 36.60
CA ARG A 25 17.34 58.37 37.16
C ARG A 25 16.30 57.40 37.70
N LEU A 26 15.29 57.89 38.42
CA LEU A 26 14.19 57.06 38.92
C LEU A 26 13.35 56.47 37.78
N ALA A 27 13.06 57.25 36.74
CA ALA A 27 12.35 56.77 35.56
C ALA A 27 13.15 55.71 34.79
N ALA A 28 14.47 55.88 34.66
CA ALA A 28 15.36 54.90 34.04
C ALA A 28 15.47 53.60 34.86
N CYS A 29 15.52 53.69 36.19
CA CYS A 29 15.47 52.51 37.05
C CYS A 29 14.11 51.79 36.94
N ALA A 30 13.00 52.52 36.92
CA ALA A 30 11.67 51.95 36.79
C ALA A 30 11.48 51.27 35.42
N SER A 31 11.88 51.92 34.33
CA SER A 31 11.79 51.34 32.98
C SER A 31 12.69 50.11 32.83
N GLY A 32 13.90 50.13 33.40
CA GLY A 32 14.77 48.96 33.47
C GLY A 32 14.14 47.80 34.23
N PHE A 33 13.49 48.07 35.37
CA PHE A 33 12.79 47.06 36.17
C PHE A 33 11.59 46.47 35.41
N PHE A 34 10.81 47.29 34.72
CA PHE A 34 9.69 46.82 33.88
C PHE A 34 10.16 45.96 32.71
N LEU A 35 11.23 46.34 32.01
CA LEU A 35 11.83 45.52 30.94
C LEU A 35 12.35 44.17 31.47
N PHE A 36 12.97 44.18 32.65
CA PHE A 36 13.47 42.95 33.28
C PHE A 36 12.32 42.04 33.74
N ALA A 37 11.27 42.59 34.35
CA ALA A 37 10.08 41.82 34.74
C ALA A 37 9.33 41.25 33.53
N TRP A 38 9.26 41.99 32.43
CA TRP A 38 8.57 41.55 31.21
C TRP A 38 9.31 40.41 30.51
N THR A 39 10.65 40.50 30.45
CA THR A 39 11.48 39.39 29.94
C THR A 39 11.41 38.17 30.86
N ALA A 40 11.44 38.34 32.18
CA ALA A 40 11.34 37.23 33.14
C ALA A 40 9.98 36.49 33.08
N CYS A 41 8.86 37.19 32.89
CA CYS A 41 7.54 36.58 32.74
C CYS A 41 7.33 35.84 31.41
N SER A 42 8.20 36.03 30.41
CA SER A 42 8.12 35.33 29.12
C SER A 42 8.76 33.93 29.11
N LEU A 43 9.43 33.53 30.20
CA LEU A 43 9.97 32.18 30.38
C LEU A 43 8.98 31.27 31.13
N VAL A 44 7.82 31.00 30.53
CA VAL A 44 7.04 29.83 30.94
C VAL A 44 7.75 28.60 30.34
N PRO A 45 8.29 27.66 31.15
CA PRO A 45 8.91 26.46 30.61
C PRO A 45 7.84 25.66 29.86
N ARG A 46 7.93 25.61 28.52
CA ARG A 46 7.17 24.62 27.76
C ARG A 46 7.79 23.28 28.10
N VAL A 47 7.06 22.44 28.84
CA VAL A 47 7.40 21.02 28.91
C VAL A 47 7.24 20.49 27.49
N PRO A 48 8.31 20.06 26.80
CA PRO A 48 8.15 19.52 25.47
C PRO A 48 7.34 18.21 25.60
N ASN A 49 6.18 18.16 24.96
CA ASN A 49 5.36 16.93 24.86
C ASN A 49 5.99 15.94 23.84
N THR A 50 7.32 15.83 23.84
CA THR A 50 8.08 15.10 22.83
C THR A 50 9.08 14.18 23.52
N LEU A 51 8.89 12.88 23.35
CA LEU A 51 9.85 11.87 23.74
C LEU A 51 10.82 11.66 22.56
N ALA A 52 12.07 12.09 22.73
CA ALA A 52 13.13 11.87 21.75
C ALA A 52 14.11 10.83 22.30
N ALA A 53 14.29 9.74 21.56
CA ALA A 53 15.23 8.68 21.88
C ALA A 53 15.70 8.03 20.58
N GLU A 54 16.93 7.52 20.56
CA GLU A 54 17.43 6.70 19.46
C GLU A 54 16.71 5.35 19.40
N ARG A 55 16.24 4.87 20.57
CA ARG A 55 15.60 3.58 20.74
C ARG A 55 14.61 3.62 21.90
N ILE A 56 13.37 3.23 21.65
CA ILE A 56 12.34 3.05 22.68
C ILE A 56 12.09 1.56 22.84
N VAL A 57 12.24 1.04 24.06
CA VAL A 57 12.13 -0.39 24.37
C VAL A 57 11.02 -0.63 25.39
N LEU A 58 10.11 -1.54 25.09
CA LEU A 58 9.16 -2.09 26.06
C LEU A 58 9.75 -3.36 26.67
N LEU A 59 9.91 -3.37 27.99
CA LEU A 59 10.42 -4.52 28.75
C LEU A 59 9.30 -5.24 29.48
N ALA A 60 9.39 -6.56 29.57
CA ALA A 60 8.60 -7.35 30.50
C ALA A 60 9.21 -7.33 31.92
N PRO A 61 8.46 -7.78 32.95
CA PRO A 61 8.97 -7.83 34.33
C PRO A 61 10.25 -8.68 34.51
N ASP A 62 10.46 -9.65 33.62
CA ASP A 62 11.65 -10.50 33.57
C ASP A 62 12.86 -9.83 32.89
N GLY A 63 12.72 -8.59 32.41
CA GLY A 63 13.73 -7.85 31.67
C GLY A 63 13.80 -8.16 30.17
N SER A 64 12.96 -9.05 29.64
CA SER A 64 12.94 -9.36 28.20
C SER A 64 12.30 -8.23 27.39
N GLU A 65 12.86 -7.93 26.22
CA GLU A 65 12.29 -6.94 25.29
C GLU A 65 11.05 -7.51 24.59
N LYS A 66 9.94 -6.77 24.65
CA LYS A 66 8.66 -7.12 24.01
C LYS A 66 8.33 -6.23 22.81
N ALA A 67 8.84 -5.01 22.77
CA ALA A 67 8.73 -4.16 21.60
C ALA A 67 9.90 -3.17 21.49
N THR A 68 10.28 -2.80 20.27
CA THR A 68 11.27 -1.76 19.99
C THR A 68 10.75 -0.81 18.92
N LEU A 69 10.93 0.49 19.12
CA LEU A 69 10.87 1.51 18.07
C LEU A 69 12.30 2.05 17.90
N GLU A 70 12.89 1.78 16.74
CA GLU A 70 14.29 2.09 16.44
C GLU A 70 14.50 2.31 14.94
N LEU A 71 15.70 2.75 14.56
CA LEU A 71 16.12 2.78 13.16
C LEU A 71 16.75 1.43 12.78
N ASP A 72 16.43 0.92 11.59
CA ASP A 72 17.11 -0.25 11.04
C ASP A 72 18.58 0.07 10.67
N SER A 73 19.33 -0.95 10.23
CA SER A 73 20.74 -0.78 9.81
C SER A 73 20.96 0.22 8.66
N LYS A 74 19.89 0.65 7.97
CA LYS A 74 19.90 1.61 6.86
C LYS A 74 19.32 2.97 7.28
N GLY A 75 18.99 3.16 8.55
CA GLY A 75 18.43 4.41 9.08
C GLY A 75 16.92 4.56 8.90
N ASN A 76 16.18 3.51 8.52
CA ASN A 76 14.73 3.59 8.33
C ASN A 76 13.98 3.26 9.63
N PRO A 77 12.91 3.99 9.98
CA PRO A 77 12.07 3.63 11.12
C PRO A 77 11.51 2.21 11.02
N MET A 78 11.61 1.49 12.15
CA MET A 78 11.09 0.14 12.34
C MET A 78 10.43 0.01 13.71
N LEU A 79 9.23 -0.57 13.74
CA LEU A 79 8.58 -1.02 14.97
C LEU A 79 8.57 -2.55 14.98
N SER A 80 9.11 -3.14 16.04
CA SER A 80 9.13 -4.59 16.25
C SER A 80 8.35 -4.94 17.51
N LEU A 81 7.44 -5.92 17.44
CA LEU A 81 6.77 -6.54 18.58
C LEU A 81 7.16 -8.02 18.63
N ARG A 82 7.49 -8.54 19.81
CA ARG A 82 8.03 -9.89 20.00
C ARG A 82 7.30 -10.65 21.10
N ASN A 83 7.03 -11.93 20.85
CA ASN A 83 6.54 -12.86 21.86
C ASN A 83 7.16 -14.25 21.62
N GLY A 84 8.21 -14.57 22.37
CA GLY A 84 9.02 -15.76 22.11
C GLY A 84 9.66 -15.68 20.72
N GLN A 85 9.41 -16.69 19.88
CA GLN A 85 9.87 -16.73 18.49
C GLN A 85 8.96 -15.99 17.50
N SER A 86 7.72 -15.68 17.91
CA SER A 86 6.78 -14.93 17.07
C SER A 86 7.10 -13.44 17.10
N SER A 87 6.88 -12.75 15.98
CA SER A 87 7.06 -11.30 15.89
C SER A 87 6.13 -10.62 14.89
N ALA A 88 5.82 -9.35 15.14
CA ALA A 88 5.23 -8.45 14.17
C ALA A 88 6.21 -7.30 13.88
N LEU A 89 6.47 -6.99 12.62
CA LEU A 89 7.36 -5.90 12.20
C LEU A 89 6.59 -4.92 11.32
N LEU A 90 6.77 -3.63 11.56
CA LEU A 90 6.32 -2.55 10.69
C LEU A 90 7.56 -1.81 10.16
N THR A 91 7.71 -1.77 8.83
CA THR A 91 8.84 -1.15 8.13
C THR A 91 8.37 0.02 7.28
N THR A 92 9.27 0.97 7.02
CA THR A 92 9.01 2.15 6.19
C THR A 92 9.76 2.15 4.85
N ASN A 93 10.85 1.38 4.75
CA ASN A 93 11.53 1.11 3.48
C ASN A 93 11.00 -0.21 2.89
N GLY A 94 10.29 -0.12 1.77
CA GLY A 94 9.32 -1.15 1.39
C GLY A 94 8.23 -1.23 2.47
N PRO A 95 7.33 -0.23 2.56
CA PRO A 95 6.35 -0.12 3.64
C PRO A 95 5.57 -1.41 3.81
N SER A 96 5.70 -2.04 4.98
CA SER A 96 5.08 -3.35 5.20
C SER A 96 4.80 -3.66 6.66
N LEU A 97 3.76 -4.45 6.88
CA LEU A 97 3.49 -5.22 8.09
C LEU A 97 3.84 -6.68 7.81
N LEU A 98 4.76 -7.23 8.61
CA LEU A 98 5.19 -8.62 8.53
C LEU A 98 4.80 -9.34 9.82
N LEU A 99 4.08 -10.46 9.72
CA LEU A 99 3.77 -11.34 10.85
C LEU A 99 4.52 -12.66 10.73
N ARG A 100 5.26 -13.01 11.79
CA ARG A 100 6.08 -14.22 11.89
C ARG A 100 5.56 -15.13 13.00
N GLY A 101 5.39 -16.40 12.67
CA GLY A 101 4.94 -17.44 13.61
C GLY A 101 6.04 -17.95 14.52
N GLN A 102 5.69 -18.89 15.41
CA GLN A 102 6.63 -19.49 16.36
C GLN A 102 7.73 -20.32 15.69
N ASP A 103 7.49 -20.79 14.46
CA ASP A 103 8.48 -21.51 13.66
C ASP A 103 9.53 -20.58 13.03
N GLY A 104 9.46 -19.28 13.33
CA GLY A 104 10.36 -18.26 12.78
C GLY A 104 10.06 -17.88 11.34
N LYS A 105 8.99 -18.42 10.73
CA LYS A 105 8.63 -18.16 9.35
C LYS A 105 7.55 -17.10 9.25
N THR A 106 7.58 -16.34 8.15
CA THR A 106 6.52 -15.38 7.84
C THR A 106 5.24 -16.15 7.56
N GLY A 107 4.18 -15.82 8.32
CA GLY A 107 2.84 -16.35 8.12
C GLY A 107 1.88 -15.34 7.46
N ALA A 108 2.20 -14.06 7.52
CA ALA A 108 1.49 -13.04 6.77
C ALA A 108 2.36 -11.84 6.41
N PHE A 109 2.05 -11.22 5.28
CA PHE A 109 2.65 -9.98 4.80
C PHE A 109 1.55 -9.04 4.30
N MET A 110 1.70 -7.76 4.55
CA MET A 110 0.94 -6.70 3.90
C MET A 110 1.90 -5.57 3.59
N GLY A 111 1.94 -5.08 2.37
CA GLY A 111 2.82 -3.96 2.05
C GLY A 111 2.90 -3.63 0.58
N ILE A 112 3.81 -2.72 0.28
CA ILE A 112 4.14 -2.32 -1.09
C ILE A 112 5.54 -2.85 -1.40
N ASP A 113 5.65 -3.63 -2.48
CA ASP A 113 6.94 -4.18 -2.90
C ASP A 113 7.78 -3.15 -3.68
N SER A 114 9.00 -3.53 -4.06
CA SER A 114 9.91 -2.65 -4.82
C SER A 114 9.43 -2.31 -6.23
N ARG A 115 8.34 -2.93 -6.70
CA ARG A 115 7.69 -2.65 -7.99
C ARG A 115 6.40 -1.86 -7.81
N ASN A 116 6.22 -1.21 -6.65
CA ASN A 116 5.02 -0.46 -6.30
C ASN A 116 3.74 -1.31 -6.32
N THR A 117 3.86 -2.65 -6.22
CA THR A 117 2.71 -3.55 -6.15
C THR A 117 2.23 -3.60 -4.72
N SER A 118 0.97 -3.23 -4.47
CA SER A 118 0.32 -3.46 -3.18
C SER A 118 0.00 -4.95 -3.05
N ARG A 119 0.41 -5.58 -1.94
CA ARG A 119 0.16 -7.00 -1.69
C ARG A 119 -0.30 -7.26 -0.27
N MET A 120 -1.14 -8.29 -0.15
CA MET A 120 -1.41 -8.99 1.10
C MET A 120 -1.20 -10.48 0.85
N GLU A 121 -0.45 -11.16 1.71
CA GLU A 121 -0.13 -12.58 1.59
C GLU A 121 -0.39 -13.28 2.91
N LEU A 122 -1.05 -14.45 2.84
CA LEU A 122 -1.21 -15.39 3.94
C LEU A 122 -0.51 -16.70 3.54
N THR A 123 0.48 -17.09 4.31
CA THR A 123 1.45 -18.12 3.91
C THR A 123 1.49 -19.27 4.90
N SER A 124 1.67 -20.50 4.41
CA SER A 124 1.64 -21.70 5.25
C SER A 124 3.03 -22.03 5.81
N HIS A 125 4.04 -21.96 4.95
CA HIS A 125 5.40 -22.39 5.28
C HIS A 125 6.47 -21.42 4.77
N ARG A 126 6.22 -20.66 3.71
CA ARG A 126 7.14 -19.65 3.16
C ARG A 126 6.31 -18.54 2.52
N LEU A 127 6.89 -17.36 2.30
CA LEU A 127 6.30 -16.28 1.47
C LEU A 127 5.98 -16.68 0.01
N LEU A 128 6.13 -17.96 -0.33
CA LEU A 128 5.90 -18.49 -1.66
C LEU A 128 4.54 -19.19 -1.76
N ASP A 129 3.96 -19.73 -0.67
CA ASP A 129 2.73 -20.52 -0.71
C ASP A 129 1.52 -19.82 -0.09
N GLY A 130 0.32 -20.38 -0.30
CA GLY A 130 -0.91 -19.91 0.35
C GLY A 130 -1.76 -19.00 -0.53
N VAL A 131 -2.17 -17.84 -0.01
CA VAL A 131 -3.09 -16.90 -0.69
C VAL A 131 -2.44 -15.53 -0.81
N ARG A 132 -2.49 -14.94 -2.01
CA ARG A 132 -2.02 -13.59 -2.29
C ARG A 132 -3.15 -12.73 -2.84
N LEU A 133 -3.24 -11.49 -2.38
CA LEU A 133 -3.98 -10.42 -3.02
C LEU A 133 -2.96 -9.43 -3.59
N SER A 134 -3.14 -8.98 -4.83
CA SER A 134 -2.27 -7.96 -5.41
C SER A 134 -3.04 -6.92 -6.21
N ALA A 135 -2.51 -5.70 -6.21
CA ALA A 135 -2.87 -4.63 -7.14
C ALA A 135 -1.59 -4.05 -7.74
N HIS A 136 -1.56 -3.99 -9.06
CA HIS A 136 -0.41 -3.60 -9.86
C HIS A 136 -0.59 -2.19 -10.42
N GLU A 137 0.52 -1.55 -10.78
CA GLU A 137 0.53 -0.19 -11.35
C GLU A 137 -0.18 -0.11 -12.72
N ASP A 138 -0.19 -1.20 -13.49
CA ASP A 138 -0.89 -1.30 -14.78
C ASP A 138 -2.42 -1.47 -14.65
N GLY A 139 -2.95 -1.40 -13.43
CA GLY A 139 -4.37 -1.57 -13.12
C GLY A 139 -4.81 -3.03 -12.98
N SER A 140 -3.95 -4.01 -13.27
CA SER A 140 -4.28 -5.41 -13.00
C SER A 140 -4.35 -5.67 -11.49
N SER A 141 -5.25 -6.54 -11.09
CA SER A 141 -5.40 -6.93 -9.69
C SER A 141 -5.99 -8.32 -9.57
N GLY A 142 -5.74 -9.01 -8.47
CA GLY A 142 -6.30 -10.34 -8.29
C GLY A 142 -6.09 -10.97 -6.94
N VAL A 143 -6.75 -12.12 -6.77
CA VAL A 143 -6.61 -13.05 -5.65
C VAL A 143 -6.08 -14.37 -6.20
N TYR A 144 -4.96 -14.84 -5.66
CA TYR A 144 -4.21 -15.97 -6.17
C TYR A 144 -4.06 -17.04 -5.08
N VAL A 145 -4.27 -18.29 -5.46
CA VAL A 145 -3.96 -19.47 -4.65
C VAL A 145 -2.68 -20.09 -5.17
N LEU A 146 -1.67 -20.21 -4.31
CA LEU A 146 -0.34 -20.69 -4.65
C LEU A 146 -0.08 -22.08 -4.03
N ASP A 147 0.56 -22.96 -4.81
CA ASP A 147 1.06 -24.24 -4.31
C ASP A 147 2.30 -24.07 -3.41
N VAL A 148 2.76 -25.17 -2.81
CA VAL A 148 3.94 -25.22 -1.92
C VAL A 148 5.26 -24.77 -2.59
N ASN A 149 5.30 -24.73 -3.92
CA ASN A 149 6.44 -24.25 -4.70
C ASN A 149 6.26 -22.79 -5.15
N GLY A 150 5.16 -22.15 -4.76
CA GLY A 150 4.77 -20.81 -5.12
C GLY A 150 4.28 -20.63 -6.55
N ARG A 151 3.75 -21.69 -7.16
CA ARG A 151 3.07 -21.59 -8.44
C ARG A 151 1.58 -21.36 -8.22
N GLU A 152 1.03 -20.40 -8.95
CA GLU A 152 -0.40 -20.15 -8.99
C GLU A 152 -1.15 -21.40 -9.49
N ARG A 153 -2.21 -21.80 -8.78
CA ARG A 153 -3.12 -22.89 -9.16
C ARG A 153 -4.51 -22.39 -9.51
N GLY A 154 -4.93 -21.30 -8.89
CA GLY A 154 -6.17 -20.60 -9.17
C GLY A 154 -6.00 -19.11 -8.99
N ALA A 155 -6.66 -18.31 -9.83
CA ALA A 155 -6.63 -16.86 -9.73
C ALA A 155 -7.98 -16.25 -10.12
N LEU A 156 -8.50 -15.33 -9.32
CA LEU A 156 -9.52 -14.38 -9.74
C LEU A 156 -8.81 -13.07 -10.08
N GLU A 157 -8.87 -12.65 -11.33
CA GLU A 157 -8.02 -11.58 -11.85
C GLU A 157 -8.82 -10.60 -12.70
N ALA A 158 -8.54 -9.30 -12.55
CA ALA A 158 -8.87 -8.26 -13.52
C ALA A 158 -7.59 -7.89 -14.27
N PHE A 159 -7.64 -7.88 -15.60
CA PHE A 159 -6.46 -7.65 -16.43
C PHE A 159 -6.29 -6.16 -16.72
N GLY A 160 -5.05 -5.65 -16.73
CA GLY A 160 -4.76 -4.24 -17.00
C GLY A 160 -5.19 -3.77 -18.41
N SER A 161 -5.28 -4.69 -19.36
CA SER A 161 -5.79 -4.45 -20.72
C SER A 161 -7.32 -4.47 -20.84
N GLY A 162 -8.04 -4.71 -19.74
CA GLY A 162 -9.48 -4.99 -19.74
C GLY A 162 -9.80 -6.48 -19.71
N GLY A 163 -11.03 -6.80 -19.30
CA GLY A 163 -11.49 -8.16 -19.01
C GLY A 163 -11.20 -8.61 -17.58
N ALA A 164 -11.76 -9.75 -17.21
CA ALA A 164 -11.59 -10.35 -15.90
C ALA A 164 -11.90 -11.85 -15.97
N GLY A 165 -11.25 -12.67 -15.15
CA GLY A 165 -11.51 -14.10 -15.17
C GLY A 165 -11.10 -14.85 -13.91
N LEU A 166 -11.75 -15.99 -13.72
CA LEU A 166 -11.33 -17.08 -12.85
C LEU A 166 -10.49 -18.06 -13.68
N ASN A 167 -9.19 -18.10 -13.42
CA ASN A 167 -8.22 -18.92 -14.13
C ASN A 167 -7.81 -20.14 -13.28
N PHE A 168 -7.71 -21.30 -13.93
CA PHE A 168 -7.18 -22.53 -13.35
C PHE A 168 -5.87 -22.90 -14.02
N ARG A 169 -4.83 -23.15 -13.24
CA ARG A 169 -3.48 -23.42 -13.73
C ARG A 169 -3.00 -24.82 -13.36
N ASP A 170 -2.22 -25.44 -14.25
CA ASP A 170 -1.60 -26.75 -14.01
C ASP A 170 -0.32 -26.65 -13.15
N GLY A 171 0.36 -27.79 -12.95
CA GLY A 171 1.60 -27.85 -12.18
C GLY A 171 2.79 -27.11 -12.81
N GLN A 172 2.68 -26.67 -14.07
CA GLN A 172 3.66 -25.83 -14.73
C GLN A 172 3.27 -24.34 -14.72
N GLY A 173 2.13 -23.99 -14.11
CA GLY A 173 1.60 -22.62 -14.06
C GLY A 173 0.84 -22.21 -15.34
N ARG A 174 0.62 -23.12 -16.28
CA ARG A 174 -0.09 -22.83 -17.53
C ARG A 174 -1.59 -22.82 -17.28
N VAL A 175 -2.31 -21.85 -17.87
CA VAL A 175 -3.77 -21.80 -17.81
C VAL A 175 -4.34 -23.02 -18.54
N ARG A 176 -5.25 -23.74 -17.88
CA ARG A 176 -5.97 -24.90 -18.42
C ARG A 176 -7.48 -24.70 -18.49
N GLY A 177 -7.99 -23.74 -17.73
CA GLY A 177 -9.38 -23.34 -17.76
C GLY A 177 -9.52 -21.87 -17.40
N GLN A 178 -10.48 -21.20 -18.03
CA GLN A 178 -10.87 -19.84 -17.72
C GLN A 178 -12.38 -19.73 -17.74
N ILE A 179 -12.94 -18.95 -16.80
CA ILE A 179 -14.31 -18.45 -16.84
C ILE A 179 -14.22 -16.94 -16.64
N GLY A 180 -14.70 -16.13 -17.58
CA GLY A 180 -14.50 -14.69 -17.48
C GLY A 180 -15.15 -13.90 -18.59
N ILE A 181 -14.69 -12.67 -18.72
CA ILE A 181 -14.99 -11.75 -19.81
C ILE A 181 -13.68 -11.37 -20.49
N ASP A 182 -13.69 -11.29 -21.81
CA ASP A 182 -12.53 -10.85 -22.58
C ASP A 182 -12.42 -9.30 -22.61
N PRO A 183 -11.39 -8.72 -23.24
CA PRO A 183 -11.25 -7.27 -23.36
C PRO A 183 -12.39 -6.57 -24.14
N ALA A 184 -13.19 -7.31 -24.91
CA ALA A 184 -14.39 -6.81 -25.58
C ALA A 184 -15.65 -6.96 -24.71
N ASN A 185 -15.50 -7.36 -23.44
CA ASN A 185 -16.57 -7.66 -22.47
C ASN A 185 -17.45 -8.86 -22.86
N LEU A 186 -16.96 -9.76 -23.72
CA LEU A 186 -17.69 -10.96 -24.08
C LEU A 186 -17.46 -12.08 -23.07
N PRO A 187 -18.51 -12.60 -22.42
CA PRO A 187 -18.37 -13.68 -21.47
C PRO A 187 -17.97 -14.98 -22.17
N ASN A 188 -17.07 -15.72 -21.52
CA ASN A 188 -16.53 -16.96 -22.04
C ASN A 188 -16.20 -17.96 -20.91
N LEU A 189 -16.22 -19.23 -21.29
CA LEU A 189 -15.61 -20.35 -20.60
C LEU A 189 -14.73 -21.08 -21.60
N ILE A 190 -13.45 -21.24 -21.29
CA ILE A 190 -12.45 -21.80 -22.19
C ILE A 190 -11.71 -22.93 -21.48
N LEU A 191 -11.56 -24.07 -22.14
CA LEU A 191 -10.65 -25.14 -21.72
C LEU A 191 -9.50 -25.26 -22.73
N LEU A 192 -8.28 -25.31 -22.20
CA LEU A 192 -7.04 -25.32 -22.97
C LEU A 192 -6.33 -26.66 -22.81
N ASP A 193 -5.64 -27.12 -23.85
CA ASP A 193 -4.74 -28.27 -23.78
C ASP A 193 -3.36 -27.91 -23.16
N PRO A 194 -2.43 -28.87 -22.99
CA PRO A 194 -1.10 -28.60 -22.45
C PRO A 194 -0.23 -27.63 -23.28
N ASN A 195 -0.54 -27.46 -24.57
CA ASN A 195 0.13 -26.54 -25.50
C ASN A 195 -0.54 -25.14 -25.49
N GLY A 196 -1.63 -24.97 -24.73
CA GLY A 196 -2.39 -23.72 -24.68
C GLY A 196 -3.42 -23.57 -25.81
N ALA A 197 -3.69 -24.62 -26.59
CA ALA A 197 -4.70 -24.57 -27.63
C ALA A 197 -6.10 -24.78 -27.05
N ARG A 198 -7.08 -23.96 -27.48
CA ARG A 198 -8.49 -24.09 -27.09
C ARG A 198 -9.06 -25.41 -27.59
N ARG A 199 -9.64 -26.22 -26.69
CA ARG A 199 -10.34 -27.47 -27.00
C ARG A 199 -11.84 -27.39 -26.81
N LEU A 200 -12.26 -26.55 -25.89
CA LEU A 200 -13.66 -26.23 -25.65
C LEU A 200 -13.78 -24.73 -25.42
N GLY A 201 -14.76 -24.11 -26.07
CA GLY A 201 -15.20 -22.75 -25.78
C GLY A 201 -16.71 -22.71 -25.61
N MET A 202 -17.19 -22.01 -24.59
CA MET A 202 -18.57 -21.54 -24.49
C MET A 202 -18.49 -20.02 -24.40
N LEU A 203 -19.10 -19.30 -25.32
CA LEU A 203 -18.86 -17.88 -25.48
C LEU A 203 -20.09 -17.19 -26.06
N LEU A 204 -20.26 -15.90 -25.75
CA LEU A 204 -21.17 -15.04 -26.49
C LEU A 204 -20.40 -14.34 -27.61
N GLN A 205 -21.02 -14.28 -28.79
CA GLN A 205 -20.55 -13.49 -29.92
C GLN A 205 -20.89 -12.00 -29.72
N ALA A 206 -20.37 -11.12 -30.59
CA ALA A 206 -20.47 -9.68 -30.42
C ALA A 206 -21.93 -9.18 -30.41
N GLU A 207 -22.81 -9.85 -31.14
CA GLU A 207 -24.23 -9.55 -31.26
C GLU A 207 -25.09 -10.33 -30.23
N GLY A 208 -24.45 -11.12 -29.37
CA GLY A 208 -25.06 -11.81 -28.23
C GLY A 208 -25.41 -13.28 -28.48
N GLU A 209 -25.08 -13.83 -29.64
CA GLU A 209 -25.36 -15.23 -29.96
C GLU A 209 -24.48 -16.17 -29.11
N PRO A 210 -25.07 -17.11 -28.35
CA PRO A 210 -24.32 -18.16 -27.71
C PRO A 210 -23.69 -19.11 -28.73
N LEU A 211 -22.44 -19.49 -28.47
CA LEU A 211 -21.72 -20.53 -29.20
C LEU A 211 -20.97 -21.43 -28.21
N LEU A 212 -21.23 -22.73 -28.30
CA LEU A 212 -20.39 -23.80 -27.77
C LEU A 212 -19.59 -24.40 -28.93
N GLU A 213 -18.27 -24.45 -28.80
CA GLU A 213 -17.36 -24.99 -29.80
C GLU A 213 -16.43 -26.05 -29.19
N LEU A 214 -16.27 -27.16 -29.90
CA LEU A 214 -15.22 -28.15 -29.67
C LEU A 214 -14.19 -28.07 -30.80
N ALA A 215 -12.91 -28.09 -30.45
CA ALA A 215 -11.81 -27.96 -31.40
C ALA A 215 -10.77 -29.08 -31.30
N ASP A 216 -10.16 -29.42 -32.44
CA ASP A 216 -9.11 -30.43 -32.54
C ASP A 216 -7.72 -29.93 -32.07
N GLU A 217 -6.67 -30.74 -32.27
CA GLU A 217 -5.31 -30.43 -31.81
C GLU A 217 -4.62 -29.30 -32.55
N ARG A 218 -5.16 -28.93 -33.71
CA ARG A 218 -4.69 -27.77 -34.48
C ARG A 218 -5.52 -26.53 -34.15
N GLY A 219 -6.41 -26.61 -33.15
CA GLY A 219 -7.33 -25.54 -32.78
C GLY A 219 -8.47 -25.35 -33.77
N GLN A 220 -8.71 -26.32 -34.66
CA GLN A 220 -9.75 -26.18 -35.68
C GLN A 220 -11.10 -26.67 -35.15
N PRO A 221 -12.20 -25.93 -35.37
CA PRO A 221 -13.53 -26.31 -34.90
C PRO A 221 -14.01 -27.63 -35.53
N ARG A 222 -14.50 -28.55 -34.70
CA ARG A 222 -15.04 -29.87 -35.11
C ARG A 222 -16.53 -30.01 -34.84
N ALA A 223 -17.04 -29.36 -33.80
CA ALA A 223 -18.45 -29.31 -33.49
C ALA A 223 -18.82 -27.93 -32.94
N ARG A 224 -19.98 -27.42 -33.34
CA ARG A 224 -20.54 -26.16 -32.86
C ARG A 224 -22.01 -26.31 -32.53
N LEU A 225 -22.43 -25.78 -31.39
CA LEU A 225 -23.83 -25.58 -31.03
C LEU A 225 -24.04 -24.09 -30.81
N ALA A 226 -24.89 -23.46 -31.61
CA ALA A 226 -25.11 -22.02 -31.58
C ALA A 226 -26.58 -21.67 -31.81
N THR A 227 -26.94 -20.41 -31.56
CA THR A 227 -28.12 -19.78 -32.18
C THR A 227 -27.66 -18.83 -33.27
N LEU A 228 -28.35 -18.79 -34.40
CA LEU A 228 -28.11 -17.81 -35.46
C LEU A 228 -28.70 -16.45 -35.07
N PHE A 229 -28.39 -15.43 -35.88
CA PHE A 229 -28.88 -14.06 -35.70
C PHE A 229 -30.42 -13.95 -35.67
N ASP A 230 -31.12 -14.87 -36.36
CA ASP A 230 -32.59 -14.94 -36.35
C ASP A 230 -33.17 -15.71 -35.15
N GLY A 231 -32.31 -16.19 -34.25
CA GLY A 231 -32.66 -16.98 -33.07
C GLY A 231 -32.83 -18.48 -33.32
N SER A 232 -32.68 -18.97 -34.56
CA SER A 232 -32.77 -20.40 -34.85
C SER A 232 -31.56 -21.16 -34.26
N PRO A 233 -31.77 -22.34 -33.64
CA PRO A 233 -30.66 -23.15 -33.17
C PRO A 233 -29.91 -23.80 -34.35
N GLN A 234 -28.65 -24.14 -34.12
CA GLN A 234 -27.82 -24.82 -35.10
C GLN A 234 -26.79 -25.71 -34.41
N LEU A 235 -26.75 -26.97 -34.84
CA LEU A 235 -25.67 -27.91 -34.54
C LEU A 235 -24.89 -28.20 -35.84
N GLU A 236 -23.60 -27.90 -35.86
CA GLU A 236 -22.72 -28.10 -37.01
C GLU A 236 -21.54 -29.01 -36.64
N PHE A 237 -21.28 -30.03 -37.47
CA PHE A 237 -20.08 -30.86 -37.43
C PHE A 237 -19.18 -30.53 -38.62
N ARG A 238 -17.87 -30.42 -38.40
CA ARG A 238 -16.89 -30.02 -39.42
C ARG A 238 -15.81 -31.08 -39.65
N ARG A 239 -15.47 -31.30 -40.92
CA ARG A 239 -14.34 -32.13 -41.39
C ARG A 239 -13.01 -31.40 -41.22
N GLU A 240 -11.91 -32.14 -41.15
CA GLU A 240 -10.56 -31.62 -40.92
C GLU A 240 -10.20 -30.42 -41.81
N ASP A 241 -10.61 -30.45 -43.08
CA ASP A 241 -10.43 -29.38 -44.09
C ASP A 241 -11.27 -28.11 -43.87
N GLY A 242 -12.13 -28.08 -42.83
CA GLY A 242 -13.02 -26.98 -42.48
C GLY A 242 -14.40 -27.07 -43.12
N GLY A 243 -14.65 -28.05 -44.00
CA GLY A 243 -15.94 -28.28 -44.63
C GLY A 243 -17.00 -28.78 -43.66
N VAL A 244 -18.26 -28.43 -43.90
CA VAL A 244 -19.39 -28.92 -43.11
C VAL A 244 -19.59 -30.41 -43.42
N LEU A 245 -19.48 -31.24 -42.39
CA LEU A 245 -19.80 -32.67 -42.45
C LEU A 245 -21.32 -32.89 -42.33
N ALA A 246 -21.94 -32.23 -41.35
CA ALA A 246 -23.37 -32.30 -41.08
C ALA A 246 -23.81 -31.01 -40.38
N GLN A 247 -25.05 -30.59 -40.65
CA GLN A 247 -25.66 -29.41 -40.06
C GLN A 247 -27.12 -29.74 -39.75
N VAL A 248 -27.55 -29.43 -38.52
CA VAL A 248 -28.90 -29.66 -38.03
C VAL A 248 -29.44 -28.35 -37.48
N PRO A 249 -30.53 -27.80 -38.05
CA PRO A 249 -31.24 -26.64 -37.51
C PRO A 249 -32.13 -27.03 -36.31
#